data_AF-A0A7C1R662-F1
#
_entry.id   AF-A0A7C1R662-F1
#
_cell.length_a   1.000
_cell.length_b   1.000
_cell.length_c   1.000
_cell.angle_alpha   90.00
_cell.angle_beta   90.00
_cell.angle_gamma   90.00
#
_symmetry.space_group_name_H-M   'P 1'
#
loop_
_entity.id
_entity.type
_entity.pdbx_description
1 polymer ?
#
loop_
_entity_poly.entity_id
_entity_poly.type
_entity_poly.pdbx_seq_one_letter_code
_entity_poly.pdbx_strand_id
1 'polypeptide(L)'
;MALFSQKNAQKELNAEAEKVNPADLEALLNRQQAIEAKVKNSGKLNRFSADIKLMFSMLRDYWNGSYRNVPWKSIAAIAGALLYVLNPLDLIPDLLLGIGFVDDVGVVALCLNLVESDLHKYAAFKEFRDESTQWAQAD
;
A
#
# COMPACT_ATOMS: atom_id res chain seq x y z
N MET A 1 -23.00 10.42 -15.64
CA MET A 1 -23.56 11.73 -15.23
C MET A 1 -23.48 11.84 -13.70
N ALA A 2 -22.28 11.99 -13.14
CA ALA A 2 -22.02 11.99 -11.69
C ALA A 2 -22.06 13.43 -11.14
N LEU A 3 -23.24 14.06 -11.18
CA LEU A 3 -23.44 15.43 -10.68
C LEU A 3 -23.99 15.49 -9.24
N PHE A 4 -24.00 14.36 -8.51
CA PHE A 4 -24.59 14.25 -7.17
C PHE A 4 -23.61 14.06 -6.00
N SER A 5 -22.29 14.14 -6.21
CA SER A 5 -21.34 13.79 -5.14
C SER A 5 -20.74 14.98 -4.37
N GLN A 6 -20.57 16.17 -4.98
CA GLN A 6 -19.87 17.27 -4.29
C GLN A 6 -20.77 18.06 -3.34
N LYS A 7 -22.00 18.39 -3.74
CA LYS A 7 -22.90 19.18 -2.89
C LYS A 7 -23.34 18.44 -1.62
N ASN A 8 -23.55 17.13 -1.70
CA ASN A 8 -23.91 16.32 -0.53
C ASN A 8 -22.71 16.08 0.38
N ALA A 9 -21.53 15.78 -0.18
CA ALA A 9 -20.29 15.67 0.61
C ALA A 9 -19.95 16.99 1.33
N GLN A 10 -20.15 18.13 0.66
CA GLN A 10 -19.92 19.45 1.26
C GLN A 10 -20.93 19.75 2.39
N LYS A 11 -22.19 19.32 2.22
CA LYS A 11 -23.23 19.54 3.23
C LYS A 11 -23.00 18.69 4.48
N GLU A 12 -22.61 17.43 4.30
CA GLU A 12 -22.20 16.51 5.37
C GLU A 12 -20.94 17.00 6.08
N LEU A 13 -19.91 17.42 5.33
CA LEU A 13 -18.68 17.98 5.88
C LEU A 13 -18.95 19.25 6.69
N ASN A 14 -19.78 20.17 6.17
CA ASN A 14 -20.12 21.40 6.90
C ASN A 14 -20.93 21.11 8.16
N ALA A 15 -21.88 20.18 8.10
CA ALA A 15 -22.68 19.78 9.25
C ALA A 15 -21.87 19.04 10.33
N GLU A 16 -20.81 18.32 9.96
CA GLU A 16 -19.86 17.74 10.91
C GLU A 16 -18.85 18.77 11.43
N ALA A 17 -18.33 19.64 10.57
CA ALA A 17 -17.40 20.70 10.97
C ALA A 17 -18.02 21.66 11.99
N GLU A 18 -19.33 21.93 11.90
CA GLU A 18 -20.08 22.73 12.88
C GLU A 18 -20.20 22.05 14.27
N LYS A 19 -20.00 20.73 14.37
CA LYS A 19 -20.02 20.00 15.64
C LYS A 19 -18.64 19.92 16.30
N VAL A 20 -17.57 20.19 15.57
CA VAL A 20 -16.20 20.16 16.11
C VAL A 20 -15.97 21.40 16.95
N ASN A 21 -15.83 21.21 18.27
CA ASN A 21 -15.61 22.33 19.18
C ASN A 21 -14.11 22.65 19.32
N PRO A 22 -13.73 23.90 19.63
CA PRO A 22 -12.33 24.27 19.87
C PRO A 22 -11.65 23.45 20.98
N ALA A 23 -12.43 22.98 21.96
CA ALA A 23 -11.95 22.10 23.03
C ALA A 23 -11.51 20.70 22.52
N ASP A 24 -12.14 20.19 21.46
CA ASP A 24 -11.75 18.92 20.84
C ASP A 24 -10.43 19.08 20.07
N LEU A 25 -10.21 20.24 19.44
CA LEU A 25 -8.94 20.59 18.82
C LEU A 25 -7.81 20.69 19.86
N GLU A 26 -8.07 21.34 21.00
CA GLU A 26 -7.10 21.44 22.09
C GLU A 26 -6.77 20.06 22.70
N ALA A 27 -7.78 19.19 22.87
CA ALA A 27 -7.58 17.82 23.31
C ALA A 27 -6.76 16.99 22.29
N LEU A 28 -6.94 17.21 20.98
CA LEU A 28 -6.16 16.55 19.94
C LEU A 28 -4.72 17.05 19.91
N LEU A 29 -4.48 18.35 20.04
CA LEU A 29 -3.13 18.93 20.09
C LEU A 29 -2.36 18.46 21.34
N ASN A 30 -3.02 18.40 22.49
CA ASN A 30 -2.42 17.86 23.71
C ASN A 30 -2.14 16.34 23.62
N ARG A 31 -2.87 15.61 22.76
CA ARG A 31 -2.66 14.18 22.49
C ARG A 31 -1.82 13.91 21.25
N GLN A 32 -1.33 14.93 20.56
CA GLN A 32 -0.53 14.78 19.35
C GLN A 32 0.66 13.86 19.58
N GLN A 33 1.39 14.04 20.68
CA GLN A 33 2.53 13.19 21.03
C GLN A 33 2.14 11.72 21.21
N ALA A 34 0.98 11.44 21.81
CA ALA A 34 0.49 10.08 21.99
C ALA A 34 0.05 9.45 20.65
N ILE A 35 -0.54 10.24 19.75
CA ILE A 35 -0.91 9.80 18.41
C ILE A 35 0.35 9.53 17.57
N GLU A 36 1.30 10.46 17.56
CA GLU A 36 2.58 10.30 16.87
C GLU A 36 3.36 9.09 17.39
N ALA A 37 3.44 8.91 18.71
CA ALA A 37 4.08 7.74 19.30
C ALA A 37 3.37 6.45 18.91
N LYS A 38 2.02 6.44 18.87
CA LYS A 38 1.25 5.28 18.45
C LYS A 38 1.40 4.97 16.97
N VAL A 39 1.52 5.98 16.11
CA VAL A 39 1.79 5.83 14.67
C VAL A 39 3.21 5.31 14.46
N LYS A 40 4.22 5.94 15.07
CA LYS A 40 5.63 5.52 14.98
C LYS A 40 5.87 4.11 15.55
N ASN A 41 5.22 3.77 16.67
CA ASN A 41 5.29 2.44 17.28
C ASN A 41 4.23 1.46 16.74
N SER A 42 3.40 1.87 15.78
CA SER A 42 2.45 0.92 15.19
C SER A 42 3.23 -0.09 14.36
N GLY A 43 3.38 -1.31 14.89
CA GLY A 43 4.00 -2.42 14.16
C GLY A 43 3.36 -2.66 12.79
N LYS A 44 2.10 -2.24 12.59
CA LYS A 44 1.38 -2.29 11.31
C LYS A 44 1.99 -1.39 10.23
N LEU A 45 2.36 -0.14 10.54
CA LEU A 45 2.99 0.75 9.55
C LEU A 45 4.42 0.31 9.24
N ASN A 46 5.15 -0.18 10.25
CA ASN A 46 6.47 -0.74 10.03
C ASN A 46 6.41 -1.98 9.12
N ARG A 47 5.43 -2.88 9.36
CA ARG A 47 5.18 -4.04 8.50
C ARG A 47 4.82 -3.63 7.08
N PHE A 48 3.92 -2.66 6.92
CA PHE A 48 3.55 -2.14 5.60
C PHE A 48 4.75 -1.56 4.83
N SER A 49 5.63 -0.81 5.51
CA SER A 49 6.87 -0.31 4.92
C SER A 49 7.82 -1.45 4.52
N ALA A 50 7.94 -2.49 5.35
CA ALA A 50 8.72 -3.68 5.03
C ALA A 50 8.16 -4.43 3.81
N ASP A 51 6.83 -4.59 3.73
CA ASP A 51 6.15 -5.24 2.61
C ASP A 51 6.39 -4.47 1.30
N ILE A 52 6.30 -3.13 1.31
CA ILE A 52 6.63 -2.29 0.14
C ILE A 52 8.09 -2.52 -0.29
N LYS A 53 9.04 -2.52 0.65
CA LYS A 53 10.46 -2.78 0.33
C LYS A 53 10.65 -4.17 -0.27
N LEU A 54 9.92 -5.16 0.21
CA LEU A 54 9.97 -6.53 -0.29
C LEU A 54 9.40 -6.63 -1.70
N MET A 55 8.27 -5.98 -1.98
CA MET A 55 7.67 -5.85 -3.31
C MET A 55 8.65 -5.23 -4.33
N PHE A 56 9.31 -4.13 -3.98
CA PHE A 56 10.35 -3.53 -4.83
C PHE A 56 11.54 -4.46 -5.06
N SER A 57 11.96 -5.20 -4.02
CA SER A 57 13.07 -6.17 -4.14
C SER A 57 12.70 -7.29 -5.11
N MET A 58 11.47 -7.80 -5.01
CA MET A 58 10.96 -8.86 -5.88
C MET A 58 10.91 -8.41 -7.34
N LEU A 59 10.41 -7.19 -7.61
CA LEU A 59 10.40 -6.61 -8.96
C LEU A 59 11.81 -6.49 -9.54
N ARG A 60 12.78 -6.03 -8.73
CA ARG A 60 14.18 -5.91 -9.14
C ARG A 60 14.81 -7.26 -9.46
N ASP A 61 14.65 -8.25 -8.57
CA ASP A 61 15.20 -9.59 -8.78
C ASP A 61 14.52 -10.31 -9.96
N TYR A 62 13.24 -10.03 -10.21
CA TYR A 62 12.54 -10.50 -11.40
C TYR A 62 13.10 -9.87 -12.68
N TRP A 63 13.27 -8.54 -12.70
CA TRP A 63 13.84 -7.80 -13.81
C TRP A 63 15.25 -8.27 -14.16
N ASN A 64 16.11 -8.42 -13.15
CA ASN A 64 17.49 -8.89 -13.30
C ASN A 64 17.61 -10.38 -13.65
N GLY A 65 16.51 -11.13 -13.59
CA GLY A 65 16.50 -12.57 -13.88
C GLY A 65 16.91 -13.47 -12.70
N SER A 66 17.32 -12.88 -11.58
CA SER A 66 17.74 -13.60 -10.36
C SER A 66 16.59 -14.38 -9.69
N TYR A 67 15.33 -13.98 -9.94
CA TYR A 67 14.15 -14.68 -9.43
C TYR A 67 13.04 -14.74 -10.48
N ARG A 68 12.79 -15.93 -11.05
CA ARG A 68 11.73 -16.15 -12.06
C ARG A 68 10.66 -17.15 -11.64
N ASN A 69 10.76 -17.70 -10.42
CA ASN A 69 9.78 -18.64 -9.88
C ASN A 69 8.54 -17.92 -9.31
N VAL A 70 7.92 -17.08 -10.14
CA VAL A 70 6.71 -16.31 -9.80
C VAL A 70 5.85 -16.13 -11.05
N PRO A 71 4.52 -16.28 -10.94
CA PRO A 71 3.62 -15.99 -12.05
C PRO A 71 3.73 -14.52 -12.50
N TRP A 72 3.67 -14.28 -13.82
CA TRP A 72 3.63 -12.92 -14.37
C TRP A 72 2.50 -12.08 -13.78
N LYS A 73 1.34 -12.71 -13.50
CA LYS A 73 0.20 -12.04 -12.86
C LYS A 73 0.57 -11.42 -11.51
N SER A 74 1.41 -12.09 -10.73
CA SER A 74 1.85 -11.58 -9.43
C SER A 74 2.78 -10.38 -9.58
N ILE A 75 3.66 -10.39 -10.58
CA ILE A 75 4.52 -9.25 -10.92
C ILE A 75 3.69 -8.04 -11.36
N ALA A 76 2.71 -8.25 -12.23
CA ALA A 76 1.81 -7.19 -12.69
C ALA A 76 0.97 -6.61 -11.54
N ALA A 77 0.46 -7.46 -10.65
CA ALA A 77 -0.29 -7.05 -9.46
C ALA A 77 0.56 -6.21 -8.49
N ILE A 78 1.80 -6.62 -8.21
CA ILE A 78 2.73 -5.86 -7.37
C ILE A 78 3.06 -4.51 -8.01
N ALA A 79 3.33 -4.49 -9.32
CA ALA A 79 3.60 -3.24 -10.05
C ALA A 79 2.41 -2.27 -9.98
N GLY A 80 1.18 -2.77 -10.21
CA GLY A 80 -0.04 -1.97 -10.10
C GLY A 80 -0.28 -1.43 -8.68
N ALA A 81 -0.07 -2.26 -7.66
CA ALA A 81 -0.21 -1.86 -6.26
C ALA A 81 0.81 -0.76 -5.88
N LEU A 82 2.07 -0.87 -6.33
CA LEU A 82 3.09 0.15 -6.07
C LEU A 82 2.79 1.47 -6.81
N LEU A 83 2.34 1.40 -8.07
CA LEU A 83 1.94 2.60 -8.83
C LEU A 83 0.78 3.34 -8.15
N TYR A 84 -0.20 2.61 -7.62
CA TYR A 84 -1.29 3.20 -6.83
C TYR A 84 -0.78 3.91 -5.56
N VAL A 85 0.18 3.32 -4.85
CA VAL A 85 0.80 3.94 -3.67
C VAL A 85 1.55 5.23 -4.04
N LEU A 86 2.22 5.27 -5.21
CA LEU A 86 2.96 6.47 -5.66
C LEU A 86 2.03 7.59 -6.10
N ASN A 87 0.97 7.26 -6.84
CA ASN A 87 0.01 8.25 -7.32
C ASN A 87 -1.42 7.73 -7.14
N PRO A 88 -2.02 7.93 -5.95
CA PRO A 88 -3.40 7.49 -5.69
C PRO A 88 -4.42 8.21 -6.60
N LEU A 89 -4.03 9.30 -7.25
CA LEU A 89 -4.87 10.12 -8.12
C LEU A 89 -4.62 9.88 -9.62
N ASP A 90 -3.81 8.92 -10.07
CA ASP A 90 -3.58 8.68 -11.52
C ASP A 90 -4.61 7.69 -12.11
N LEU A 91 -4.86 6.59 -11.39
CA LEU A 91 -5.76 5.52 -11.82
C LEU A 91 -7.24 5.92 -11.70
N ILE A 92 -7.57 6.77 -10.72
CA ILE A 92 -8.95 7.23 -10.49
C ILE A 92 -9.46 8.11 -11.65
N PRO A 93 -8.71 9.11 -12.17
CA PRO A 93 -9.14 9.93 -13.31
C PRO A 93 -9.14 9.20 -14.65
N ASP A 94 -8.14 8.34 -14.91
CA ASP A 94 -8.04 7.60 -16.18
C ASP A 94 -9.19 6.58 -16.34
N LEU A 95 -9.59 5.92 -15.24
CA LEU A 95 -10.71 4.96 -15.21
C LEU A 95 -12.09 5.65 -15.36
N LEU A 96 -12.23 6.89 -14.89
CA LEU A 96 -13.47 7.67 -15.06
C LEU A 96 -13.74 8.08 -16.51
N LEU A 97 -12.71 8.08 -17.38
CA LEU A 97 -12.79 8.59 -18.75
C LEU A 97 -12.65 7.52 -19.84
N GLY A 98 -12.24 6.28 -19.52
CA GLY A 98 -12.02 5.22 -20.51
C GLY A 98 -12.41 3.80 -20.07
N ILE A 99 -13.67 3.43 -20.31
CA ILE A 99 -14.20 2.05 -20.53
C ILE A 99 -13.82 0.97 -19.49
N GLY A 100 -14.80 0.54 -18.69
CA GLY A 100 -14.86 -0.83 -18.13
C GLY A 100 -14.96 -0.89 -16.59
N PHE A 101 -16.17 -1.17 -16.10
CA PHE A 101 -16.47 -1.37 -14.68
C PHE A 101 -15.75 -2.61 -14.12
N VAL A 102 -14.67 -2.42 -13.38
CA VAL A 102 -14.22 -3.39 -12.38
C VAL A 102 -13.93 -2.62 -11.09
N ASP A 103 -14.52 -3.09 -10.00
CA ASP A 103 -14.50 -2.46 -8.67
C ASP A 103 -13.08 -2.54 -8.05
N ASP A 104 -12.23 -1.54 -8.31
CA ASP A 104 -10.77 -1.66 -8.18
C ASP A 104 -10.19 -1.70 -6.76
N VAL A 105 -10.88 -1.22 -5.73
CA VAL A 105 -10.42 -1.46 -4.34
C VAL A 105 -10.51 -2.95 -4.02
N GLY A 106 -11.55 -3.63 -4.52
CA GLY A 106 -11.71 -5.07 -4.41
C GLY A 106 -10.65 -5.82 -5.23
N VAL A 107 -10.35 -5.36 -6.45
CA VAL A 107 -9.32 -5.96 -7.31
C VAL A 107 -7.93 -5.81 -6.72
N VAL A 108 -7.55 -4.63 -6.22
CA VAL A 108 -6.25 -4.42 -5.55
C VAL A 108 -6.16 -5.26 -4.29
N ALA A 109 -7.22 -5.32 -3.47
CA ALA A 109 -7.23 -6.17 -2.28
C ALA A 109 -7.12 -7.67 -2.64
N LEU A 110 -7.80 -8.12 -3.69
CA LEU A 110 -7.74 -9.49 -4.18
C LEU A 110 -6.36 -9.80 -4.79
N CYS A 111 -5.77 -8.85 -5.53
CA CYS A 111 -4.42 -8.92 -6.04
C CYS A 111 -3.41 -9.04 -4.90
N LEU A 112 -3.50 -8.19 -3.88
CA LEU A 112 -2.65 -8.25 -2.68
C LEU A 112 -2.78 -9.61 -1.97
N ASN A 113 -4.00 -10.13 -1.81
CA ASN A 113 -4.22 -11.47 -1.25
C ASN A 113 -3.62 -12.58 -2.12
N LEU A 114 -3.72 -12.48 -3.46
CA LEU A 114 -3.14 -13.45 -4.37
C LEU A 114 -1.61 -13.44 -4.32
N VAL A 115 -1.01 -12.25 -4.25
CA VAL A 115 0.45 -12.13 -4.23
C VAL A 115 1.08 -12.33 -2.87
N GLU A 116 0.31 -12.28 -1.78
CA GLU A 116 0.81 -12.49 -0.41
C GLU A 116 1.61 -13.80 -0.31
N SER A 117 1.05 -14.89 -0.84
CA SER A 117 1.72 -16.20 -0.83
C SER A 117 3.02 -16.22 -1.63
N ASP A 118 3.09 -15.49 -2.75
CA ASP A 118 4.30 -15.40 -3.57
C ASP A 118 5.33 -14.45 -2.96
N LEU A 119 4.88 -13.40 -2.28
CA LEU A 119 5.74 -12.50 -1.51
C LEU A 119 6.42 -13.26 -0.35
N HIS A 120 5.69 -14.15 0.32
CA HIS A 120 6.25 -15.04 1.35
C HIS A 120 7.31 -16.00 0.80
N LYS A 121 7.03 -16.64 -0.35
CA LYS A 121 8.03 -17.50 -1.01
C LYS A 121 9.29 -16.72 -1.40
N TYR A 122 9.12 -15.49 -1.89
CA TYR A 122 10.24 -14.62 -2.23
C TYR A 122 11.03 -14.17 -0.99
N ALA A 123 10.35 -13.86 0.12
CA ALA A 123 11.00 -13.54 1.39
C ALA A 123 11.91 -14.70 1.84
N ALA A 124 11.39 -15.94 1.84
CA ALA A 124 12.16 -17.13 2.20
C ALA A 124 13.35 -17.36 1.26
N PHE A 125 13.18 -17.14 -0.05
CA PHE A 125 14.29 -17.19 -1.00
C PHE A 125 15.38 -16.16 -0.68
N LYS A 126 14.97 -14.94 -0.29
CA LYS A 126 15.91 -13.87 0.03
C LYS A 126 16.69 -14.17 1.32
N GLU A 127 16.01 -14.65 2.35
CA GLU A 127 16.63 -15.12 3.60
C GLU A 127 17.68 -16.21 3.32
N PHE A 128 17.30 -17.23 2.55
CA PHE A 128 18.24 -18.29 2.17
C PHE A 128 19.44 -17.74 1.37
N ARG A 129 19.21 -16.79 0.45
CA ARG A 129 20.29 -16.17 -0.33
C ARG A 129 21.24 -15.35 0.55
N ASP A 130 20.70 -14.60 1.49
CA ASP A 130 21.46 -13.72 2.38
C ASP A 130 22.29 -14.57 3.36
N GLU A 131 21.71 -15.60 3.97
CA GLU A 131 22.43 -16.64 4.70
C GLU A 131 23.52 -17.25 3.82
N SER A 132 23.18 -17.52 2.55
CA SER A 132 24.12 -18.20 1.66
C SER A 132 25.39 -17.39 1.34
N THR A 133 25.19 -16.09 1.23
CA THR A 133 26.25 -15.14 0.96
C THR A 133 27.12 -14.91 2.19
N GLN A 134 26.53 -15.04 3.39
CA GLN A 134 27.24 -14.83 4.65
C GLN A 134 28.21 -15.96 4.98
N TRP A 135 27.86 -17.23 4.70
CA TRP A 135 28.81 -18.33 4.87
C TRP A 135 29.94 -18.27 3.85
N ALA A 136 29.67 -17.91 2.60
CA ALA A 136 30.68 -17.80 1.55
C ALA A 136 31.71 -16.67 1.77
N GLN A 137 31.44 -15.72 2.67
CA GLN A 137 32.36 -14.63 3.05
C GLN A 137 33.09 -14.89 4.38
N ALA A 138 32.71 -15.94 5.11
CA ALA A 138 33.31 -16.33 6.38
C ALA A 138 34.50 -17.32 6.21
N ASP A 139 34.67 -17.83 4.99
CA ASP A 139 35.80 -18.66 4.54
C ASP A 139 36.83 -17.82 3.75
#